data_AF-Q2IWS5-F1
#
_entry.id   AF-Q2IWS5-F1
#
_cell.length_a   1.000
_cell.length_b   1.000
_cell.length_c   1.000
_cell.angle_alpha   90.00
_cell.angle_beta   90.00
_cell.angle_gamma   90.00
#
_symmetry.space_group_name_H-M   'P 1'
#
loop_
_entity.id
_entity.type
_entity.pdbx_description
1 polymer ?
#
loop_
_entity_poly.entity_id
_entity_poly.type
_entity_poly.pdbx_seq_one_letter_code
_entity_poly.pdbx_strand_id
1 'polypeptide(L)'
;MAKSIVTTRNRRQVVDLPEAVAFPNGVRKVDIIKIGAARLIVPQGQRWDDWFENGPRASEDFASDHGACEGNNVRDTPAARLDR
;
A
#
# COMPACT_ATOMS: atom_id res chain seq x y z
N MET A 1 -11.95 19.14 2.06
CA MET A 1 -12.79 18.21 2.86
C MET A 1 -14.21 18.27 2.31
N ALA A 2 -14.76 17.14 1.85
CA ALA A 2 -16.16 17.06 1.47
C ALA A 2 -17.03 16.84 2.72
N LYS A 3 -18.24 17.41 2.74
CA LYS A 3 -19.23 17.21 3.81
C LYS A 3 -20.43 16.51 3.23
N SER A 4 -21.06 15.64 4.02
CA SER A 4 -22.27 14.93 3.64
C SER A 4 -23.14 14.68 4.87
N ILE A 5 -24.37 14.24 4.61
CA ILE A 5 -25.40 13.98 5.60
C ILE A 5 -25.52 12.46 5.81
N VAL A 6 -25.67 12.05 7.07
CA VAL A 6 -26.05 10.68 7.40
C VAL A 6 -27.57 10.64 7.51
N THR A 7 -28.21 9.85 6.66
CA THR A 7 -29.66 9.63 6.66
C THR A 7 -29.97 8.23 7.16
N THR A 8 -31.20 8.00 7.63
CA THR A 8 -31.66 6.65 8.02
C THR A 8 -32.83 6.24 7.13
N ARG A 9 -32.70 5.11 6.44
CA ARG A 9 -33.75 4.53 5.58
C ARG A 9 -33.87 3.03 5.86
N ASN A 10 -35.08 2.54 6.06
CA ASN A 10 -35.35 1.11 6.30
C ASN A 10 -34.45 0.51 7.40
N ARG A 11 -34.30 1.21 8.53
CA ARG A 11 -33.42 0.82 9.66
C ARG A 11 -31.92 0.74 9.32
N ARG A 12 -31.47 1.28 8.18
CA ARG A 12 -30.06 1.36 7.78
C ARG A 12 -29.62 2.83 7.75
N GLN A 13 -28.40 3.09 8.20
CA GLN A 13 -27.76 4.38 8.00
C GLN A 13 -27.16 4.43 6.60
N VAL A 14 -27.34 5.56 5.93
CA VAL A 14 -26.82 5.82 4.59
C VAL A 14 -26.03 7.11 4.65
N VAL A 15 -24.77 7.04 4.23
CA VAL A 15 -23.92 8.22 4.01
C VAL A 15 -23.92 8.50 2.52
N ASP A 16 -24.36 9.68 2.12
CA ASP A 16 -24.28 10.09 0.72
C ASP A 16 -22.81 10.46 0.40
N LEU A 17 -22.28 10.04 -0.75
CA LEU A 17 -20.91 10.36 -1.14
C LEU A 17 -20.93 11.37 -2.29
N PRO A 18 -20.54 12.63 -2.04
CA PRO A 18 -20.40 13.62 -3.11
C PRO A 18 -19.42 13.16 -4.18
N GLU A 19 -19.62 13.61 -5.42
CA GLU A 19 -18.82 13.22 -6.58
C GLU A 19 -17.30 13.39 -6.34
N ALA A 20 -16.89 14.46 -5.66
CA ALA A 20 -15.49 14.74 -5.33
C ALA A 20 -14.79 13.67 -4.47
N VAL A 21 -15.56 12.79 -3.81
CA VAL A 21 -15.05 11.68 -2.98
C VAL A 21 -15.70 10.35 -3.34
N ALA A 22 -16.31 10.26 -4.53
CA ALA A 22 -16.91 9.03 -5.01
C ALA A 22 -15.84 7.99 -5.35
N PHE A 23 -16.19 6.72 -5.16
CA PHE A 23 -15.32 5.63 -5.62
C PHE A 23 -15.31 5.56 -7.15
N PRO A 24 -14.23 5.04 -7.76
CA PRO A 24 -14.20 4.74 -9.18
C PRO A 24 -15.33 3.80 -9.62
N ASN A 25 -15.69 3.89 -10.90
CA ASN A 25 -16.69 3.01 -11.50
C ASN A 25 -16.32 1.53 -11.31
N GLY A 26 -17.28 0.71 -10.86
CA GLY A 26 -17.11 -0.72 -10.68
C GLY A 26 -16.95 -1.18 -9.22
N VAL A 27 -16.66 -0.27 -8.27
CA VAL A 27 -16.64 -0.59 -6.84
C VAL A 27 -18.07 -0.80 -6.33
N ARG A 28 -18.43 -2.04 -6.00
CA ARG A 28 -19.76 -2.38 -5.44
C ARG A 28 -19.71 -2.86 -4.00
N LYS A 29 -18.54 -3.30 -3.54
CA LYS A 29 -18.34 -3.84 -2.19
C LYS A 29 -17.22 -3.06 -1.52
N VAL A 30 -17.45 -2.72 -0.26
CA VAL A 30 -16.52 -1.97 0.57
C VAL A 30 -16.46 -2.64 1.93
N ASP A 31 -15.30 -2.56 2.55
CA ASP A 31 -15.16 -2.89 3.95
C ASP A 31 -15.24 -1.63 4.80
N ILE A 32 -15.90 -1.74 5.96
CA ILE A 32 -16.09 -0.64 6.89
C ILE A 32 -15.31 -0.95 8.16
N ILE A 33 -14.28 -0.16 8.43
CA ILE A 33 -13.41 -0.31 9.60
C ILE A 33 -13.81 0.73 10.65
N LYS A 34 -14.04 0.29 11.88
CA LYS A 34 -14.34 1.17 13.02
C LYS A 34 -13.05 1.66 13.66
N ILE A 35 -12.85 2.97 13.72
CA ILE A 35 -11.73 3.62 14.41
C ILE A 35 -12.32 4.61 15.42
N GLY A 36 -12.60 4.13 16.63
CA GLY A 36 -13.33 4.92 17.63
C GLY A 36 -14.71 5.40 17.13
N ALA A 37 -14.89 6.71 17.04
CA ALA A 37 -16.09 7.34 16.48
C ALA A 37 -16.06 7.45 14.94
N ALA A 38 -14.88 7.36 14.31
CA ALA A 38 -14.71 7.43 12.86
C ALA A 38 -14.97 6.07 12.20
N ARG A 39 -15.32 6.11 10.92
CA ARG A 39 -15.42 4.94 10.05
C ARG A 39 -14.55 5.15 8.82
N LEU A 40 -13.65 4.20 8.56
CA LEU A 40 -12.84 4.17 7.35
C LEU A 40 -13.51 3.19 6.38
N ILE A 41 -13.77 3.65 5.15
CA ILE A 41 -14.45 2.87 4.10
C ILE A 41 -13.43 2.63 3.00
N VAL A 42 -13.15 1.37 2.69
CA VAL A 42 -12.18 0.96 1.66
C VAL A 42 -12.84 -0.01 0.69
N PRO A 43 -12.53 0.03 -0.61
CA PRO A 43 -12.96 -0.99 -1.56
C PRO A 43 -12.49 -2.38 -1.09
N GLN A 44 -13.38 -3.37 -1.18
CA GLN A 44 -13.06 -4.75 -0.78
C GLN A 44 -11.95 -5.33 -1.68
N GLY A 45 -11.04 -6.12 -1.11
CA GLY A 45 -9.96 -6.79 -1.87
C GLY A 45 -8.76 -5.90 -2.19
N GLN A 46 -8.73 -4.67 -1.67
CA GLN A 46 -7.58 -3.76 -1.77
C GLN A 46 -6.82 -3.62 -0.45
N ARG A 47 -7.12 -4.49 0.53
CA ARG A 47 -6.33 -4.55 1.74
C ARG A 47 -5.02 -5.27 1.46
N TRP A 48 -3.96 -4.80 2.13
CA TRP A 48 -2.68 -5.49 2.11
C TRP A 48 -2.82 -6.93 2.61
N ASP A 49 -3.62 -7.17 3.65
CA ASP A 49 -3.89 -8.52 4.15
C ASP A 49 -4.50 -9.43 3.07
N ASP A 50 -5.52 -8.94 2.33
CA ASP A 50 -6.15 -9.69 1.24
C ASP A 50 -5.15 -10.03 0.13
N TRP A 51 -4.23 -9.12 -0.17
CA TRP A 51 -3.17 -9.31 -1.17
C TRP A 51 -2.09 -10.28 -0.69
N PHE A 52 -1.67 -10.25 0.57
CA PHE A 52 -0.70 -11.22 1.09
C PHE A 52 -1.29 -12.63 1.23
N GLU A 53 -2.57 -12.73 1.58
CA GLU A 53 -3.26 -14.02 1.72
C GLU A 53 -3.62 -14.63 0.36
N ASN A 54 -4.09 -13.82 -0.59
CA ASN A 54 -4.68 -14.30 -1.86
C ASN A 54 -3.94 -13.84 -3.12
N GLY A 55 -2.85 -13.09 -2.97
CA GLY A 55 -2.08 -12.55 -4.09
C GLY A 55 -1.14 -13.56 -4.74
N PRO A 56 -0.57 -13.20 -5.91
CA PRO A 56 0.40 -14.04 -6.59
C PRO A 56 1.64 -14.21 -5.71
N ARG A 57 2.06 -15.46 -5.53
CA ARG A 57 3.33 -15.77 -4.84
C ARG A 57 4.50 -15.47 -5.76
N ALA A 58 5.55 -14.88 -5.20
CA ALA A 58 6.81 -14.73 -5.90
C ALA A 58 7.39 -16.12 -6.25
N SER A 59 8.02 -16.23 -7.41
CA SER A 59 8.79 -17.40 -7.78
C SER A 59 10.11 -17.45 -6.98
N GLU A 60 10.66 -18.65 -6.81
CA GLU A 60 11.89 -18.86 -6.02
C GLU A 60 13.11 -18.11 -6.58
N ASP A 61 13.09 -17.78 -7.86
CA ASP A 61 14.13 -17.05 -8.59
C ASP A 61 13.92 -15.53 -8.63
N PHE A 62 12.80 -15.01 -8.12
CA PHE A 62 12.42 -13.59 -8.25
C PHE A 62 13.46 -12.62 -7.69
N ALA A 63 14.21 -13.02 -6.64
CA ALA A 63 15.18 -12.17 -5.98
C ALA A 63 16.64 -12.44 -6.40
N SER A 64 16.89 -13.47 -7.22
CA SER A 64 18.25 -13.99 -7.46
C SER A 64 19.07 -13.13 -8.42
N ASP A 65 18.43 -12.29 -9.23
CA ASP A 65 19.08 -11.51 -10.30
C ASP A 65 19.26 -10.01 -9.97
N HIS A 66 18.89 -9.59 -8.75
CA HIS A 66 19.18 -8.24 -8.30
C HIS A 66 20.63 -8.16 -7.83
N GLY A 67 21.53 -7.97 -8.81
CA GLY A 67 22.98 -7.90 -8.65
C GLY A 67 23.40 -7.18 -7.38
N ALA A 68 23.98 -7.94 -6.46
CA ALA A 68 24.61 -7.38 -5.27
C ALA A 68 25.61 -6.32 -5.76
N CYS A 69 25.49 -5.09 -5.26
CA CYS A 69 26.50 -4.07 -5.49
C CYS A 69 27.80 -4.56 -4.84
N GLU A 70 28.67 -5.15 -5.65
CA GLU A 70 30.01 -5.53 -5.26
C GLU A 70 30.78 -4.22 -5.03
N GLY A 71 30.78 -3.76 -3.78
CA GLY A 71 31.53 -2.59 -3.35
C GLY A 71 33.02 -2.88 -3.54
N ASN A 72 33.59 -2.41 -4.64
CA ASN A 72 35.02 -2.51 -4.91
C ASN A 72 35.77 -1.81 -3.76
N ASN A 73 36.41 -2.61 -2.89
CA ASN A 73 37.07 -2.11 -1.70
C ASN A 73 38.38 -1.45 -2.14
N VAL A 74 38.37 -0.13 -2.37
CA VAL A 74 39.54 0.69 -2.76
C VAL A 74 40.54 0.84 -1.59
N ARG A 75 40.85 -0.24 -0.87
CA ARG A 75 41.82 -0.25 0.24
C ARG A 75 43.18 -0.83 -0.13
N ASP A 76 43.36 -1.36 -1.33
CA ASP A 76 44.64 -1.89 -1.80
C ASP A 76 45.45 -0.87 -2.61
N THR A 77 45.44 0.41 -2.23
CA THR A 77 46.45 1.36 -2.75
C THR A 77 47.72 1.19 -1.93
N PRO A 78 48.83 0.65 -2.49
CA PRO A 78 50.08 0.65 -1.78
C PRO A 78 50.52 2.10 -1.64
N ALA A 79 50.56 2.59 -0.40
CA ALA A 79 51.06 3.91 -0.07
C ALA A 79 52.41 4.11 -0.77
N ALA A 80 52.48 5.18 -1.56
CA ALA A 80 53.68 5.63 -2.23
C ALA A 80 54.86 5.54 -1.25
N ARG A 81 55.85 4.73 -1.63
CA ARG A 81 57.16 4.70 -1.01
C ARG A 81 57.81 6.07 -1.30
N LEU A 82 57.74 6.97 -0.34
CA LEU A 82 58.53 8.20 -0.32
C LEU A 82 59.98 7.79 -0.04
N ASP A 83 60.74 7.56 -1.11
CA ASP A 83 62.19 7.41 -1.04
C ASP A 83 62.83 8.81 -1.02
N ARG A 84 63.77 8.99 -0.08
CA ARG A 84 64.64 10.16 0.10
C ARG A 84 65.75 10.19 -0.93
#